data_AF-A0A960ARV5-F1
#
_entry.id   AF-A0A960ARV5-F1
#
_cell.length_a   1.000
_cell.length_b   1.000
_cell.length_c   1.000
_cell.angle_alpha   90.00
_cell.angle_beta   90.00
_cell.angle_gamma   90.00
#
_symmetry.space_group_name_H-M   'P 1'
#
loop_
_entity.id
_entity.type
_entity.pdbx_description
1 polymer ?
#
loop_
_entity_poly.entity_id
_entity_poly.type
_entity_poly.pdbx_seq_one_letter_code
_entity_poly.pdbx_strand_id
1 'polypeptide(L)'
;MCRRGGRRRVRRRPPGRACPPTARRPDTPLDATSRDSALPDCKQPQHTRHTGLATPTLIDVDLASATLTGLGLAAAAGLNAYIPLVIVGLLQFFDWVDFGPPFDELANPWVLGVLAALLAVEVLADKIPAVDTMNDLVQTIIRPVAGAVLFAASTGAATDIPPAVSLIAGLLTAGTVHGTKSAIRPVLNAGTGGAAAPVVSTGEDIASTLIAFAAILAPFLVLIALVVFIWLVVRWRRGRTAARAGGT
;
A
#
# COMPACT_ATOMS: atom_id res chain seq x y z
N MET A 1 55.13 41.45 -16.52
CA MET A 1 55.23 39.99 -16.26
C MET A 1 54.51 39.67 -14.95
N CYS A 2 53.82 38.50 -14.88
CA CYS A 2 52.96 37.97 -13.80
C CYS A 2 51.55 38.62 -13.63
N ARG A 3 50.41 37.92 -13.47
CA ARG A 3 50.02 36.49 -13.48
C ARG A 3 48.47 36.37 -13.39
N ARG A 4 47.91 35.33 -14.05
CA ARG A 4 46.73 34.48 -13.68
C ARG A 4 45.31 35.06 -13.49
N GLY A 5 44.37 34.43 -14.21
CA GLY A 5 42.93 34.42 -13.91
C GLY A 5 42.11 33.46 -14.77
N GLY A 6 42.57 32.22 -14.98
CA GLY A 6 41.89 31.23 -15.82
C GLY A 6 40.72 30.54 -15.12
N ARG A 7 39.49 30.76 -15.60
CA ARG A 7 38.25 30.08 -15.17
C ARG A 7 38.35 28.57 -15.45
N ARG A 8 38.33 27.74 -14.42
CA ARG A 8 38.19 26.27 -14.54
C ARG A 8 36.75 25.95 -14.96
N ARG A 9 36.54 25.55 -16.21
CA ARG A 9 35.29 24.90 -16.65
C ARG A 9 35.27 23.48 -16.07
N VAL A 10 34.33 23.22 -15.17
CA VAL A 10 33.98 21.87 -14.71
C VAL A 10 33.44 21.11 -15.93
N ARG A 11 34.25 20.21 -16.51
CA ARG A 11 33.79 19.30 -17.57
C ARG A 11 32.83 18.28 -16.93
N ARG A 12 31.53 18.40 -17.24
CA ARG A 12 30.53 17.35 -16.98
C ARG A 12 30.94 16.09 -17.74
N ARG A 13 31.08 14.95 -17.05
CA ARG A 13 31.25 13.63 -17.69
C ARG A 13 29.93 13.27 -18.40
N PRO A 14 29.94 12.83 -19.66
CA PRO A 14 28.74 12.27 -20.29
C PRO A 14 28.41 10.90 -19.67
N PRO A 15 27.12 10.52 -19.54
CA PRO A 15 26.75 9.17 -19.13
C PRO A 15 27.26 8.17 -20.16
N GLY A 16 28.04 7.19 -19.66
CA GLY A 16 28.63 6.12 -20.44
C GLY A 16 27.54 5.31 -21.13
N ARG A 17 27.65 5.27 -22.46
CA ARG A 17 26.83 4.47 -23.36
C ARG A 17 26.97 2.99 -23.03
N ALA A 18 25.87 2.27 -23.09
CA ALA A 18 25.81 0.81 -23.04
C ALA A 18 26.79 0.18 -24.04
N CYS A 19 27.50 -0.87 -23.63
CA CYS A 19 28.37 -1.65 -24.51
C CYS A 19 27.48 -2.61 -25.34
N PRO A 20 27.62 -2.68 -26.69
CA PRO A 20 26.84 -3.60 -27.51
C PRO A 20 27.40 -5.04 -27.40
N PRO A 21 26.57 -6.07 -27.65
CA PRO A 21 27.02 -7.45 -27.63
C PRO A 21 27.65 -7.81 -28.99
N THR A 22 28.98 -7.86 -29.07
CA THR A 22 29.67 -8.42 -30.25
C THR A 22 30.04 -9.87 -30.05
N ALA A 23 29.13 -10.70 -30.55
CA ALA A 23 29.30 -11.93 -31.33
C ALA A 23 30.68 -12.61 -31.48
N ARG A 24 30.60 -13.95 -31.40
CA ARG A 24 31.33 -15.04 -32.09
C ARG A 24 32.82 -15.25 -31.81
N ARG A 25 33.09 -16.46 -31.29
CA ARG A 25 34.37 -17.18 -31.29
C ARG A 25 34.95 -17.31 -32.71
N PRO A 26 36.29 -17.36 -32.81
CA PRO A 26 36.92 -18.41 -33.58
C PRO A 26 37.98 -19.17 -32.76
N ASP A 27 38.12 -20.43 -33.10
CA ASP A 27 38.96 -21.44 -32.47
C ASP A 27 40.45 -21.17 -32.67
N THR A 28 41.26 -21.24 -31.62
CA THR A 28 42.69 -21.61 -31.73
C THR A 28 43.20 -22.17 -30.40
N PRO A 29 43.84 -23.35 -30.37
CA PRO A 29 44.40 -23.92 -29.16
C PRO A 29 45.88 -23.55 -29.04
N LEU A 30 46.26 -22.77 -28.02
CA LEU A 30 47.67 -22.57 -27.67
C LEU A 30 47.88 -22.49 -26.16
N ASP A 31 48.56 -23.52 -25.68
CA ASP A 31 49.54 -23.59 -24.60
C ASP A 31 49.25 -22.99 -23.21
N ALA A 32 49.24 -23.92 -22.26
CA ALA A 32 49.54 -23.67 -20.87
C ALA A 32 50.98 -23.17 -20.71
N THR A 33 51.16 -21.95 -20.24
CA THR A 33 52.30 -21.58 -19.39
C THR A 33 52.02 -20.29 -18.64
N SER A 34 52.45 -20.31 -17.38
CA SER A 34 52.41 -19.27 -16.36
C SER A 34 52.49 -17.81 -16.82
N ARG A 35 51.66 -16.97 -16.19
CA ARG A 35 52.13 -15.81 -15.42
C ARG A 35 51.00 -15.15 -14.63
N ASP A 36 51.28 -15.00 -13.35
CA ASP A 36 50.58 -14.15 -12.41
C ASP A 36 50.31 -12.76 -12.99
N SER A 37 49.06 -12.33 -12.95
CA SER A 37 48.66 -10.94 -13.10
C SER A 37 47.33 -10.74 -12.37
N ALA A 38 47.45 -10.51 -11.07
CA ALA A 38 46.53 -9.78 -10.21
C ALA A 38 45.17 -9.43 -10.83
N LEU A 39 44.18 -10.29 -10.60
CA LEU A 39 42.78 -9.87 -10.63
C LEU A 39 42.58 -8.88 -9.47
N PRO A 40 42.17 -7.63 -9.72
CA PRO A 40 41.69 -6.80 -8.65
C PRO A 40 40.40 -7.44 -8.11
N ASP A 41 40.48 -7.89 -6.86
CA ASP A 41 39.35 -8.19 -5.99
C ASP A 41 38.36 -7.03 -6.08
N CYS A 42 37.31 -7.20 -6.88
CA CYS A 42 36.21 -6.26 -6.96
C CYS A 42 35.33 -6.51 -5.73
N LYS A 43 35.90 -6.16 -4.58
CA LYS A 43 35.23 -6.09 -3.30
C LYS A 43 34.05 -5.15 -3.51
N GLN A 44 32.84 -5.72 -3.46
CA GLN A 44 31.60 -4.97 -3.50
C GLN A 44 31.72 -3.80 -2.52
N PRO A 45 31.47 -2.54 -2.96
CA PRO A 45 31.42 -1.43 -2.04
C PRO A 45 30.25 -1.69 -1.08
N GLN A 46 30.63 -2.05 0.15
CA GLN A 46 29.74 -2.22 1.28
C GLN A 46 28.88 -0.96 1.42
N HIS A 47 27.58 -1.19 1.61
CA HIS A 47 26.60 -0.26 2.14
C HIS A 47 27.24 0.92 2.90
N THR A 48 27.37 2.06 2.24
CA THR A 48 27.43 3.32 2.97
C THR A 48 26.00 3.60 3.42
N ARG A 49 25.62 3.00 4.55
CA ARG A 49 24.53 3.52 5.37
C ARG A 49 24.92 4.96 5.68
N HIS A 50 24.36 5.90 4.95
CA HIS A 50 24.28 7.27 5.42
C HIS A 50 23.41 7.23 6.68
N THR A 51 24.06 7.06 7.83
CA THR A 51 23.52 7.43 9.15
C THR A 51 23.38 8.94 9.17
N GLY A 52 22.39 9.44 8.44
CA GLY A 52 21.86 10.77 8.60
C GLY A 52 21.07 10.80 9.90
N LEU A 53 21.41 11.75 10.76
CA LEU A 53 20.78 12.09 12.04
C LEU A 53 19.36 11.54 12.22
N ALA A 54 19.22 10.55 13.10
CA ALA A 54 17.94 10.13 13.64
C ALA A 54 17.30 11.33 14.35
N THR A 55 16.29 11.92 13.70
CA THR A 55 15.28 12.72 14.38
C THR A 55 14.28 11.69 14.92
N PRO A 56 14.21 11.42 16.24
CA PRO A 56 13.54 10.25 16.81
C PRO A 56 12.01 10.39 16.85
N THR A 57 11.42 11.15 15.93
CA THR A 57 9.97 11.42 15.91
C THR A 57 9.32 11.19 14.54
N LEU A 58 10.09 11.07 13.46
CA LEU A 58 9.53 10.89 12.11
C LEU A 58 9.33 9.41 11.75
N ILE A 59 10.29 8.55 12.12
CA ILE A 59 10.24 7.11 11.82
C ILE A 59 9.02 6.43 12.48
N ASP A 60 8.68 6.80 13.72
CA ASP A 60 7.54 6.21 14.42
C ASP A 60 6.19 6.58 13.79
N VAL A 61 6.08 7.80 13.24
CA VAL A 61 4.85 8.31 12.61
C VAL A 61 4.65 7.67 11.24
N ASP A 62 5.72 7.48 10.47
CA ASP A 62 5.66 6.83 9.16
C ASP A 62 5.32 5.34 9.31
N LEU A 63 5.93 4.64 10.28
CA LEU A 63 5.60 3.26 10.60
C LEU A 63 4.15 3.09 11.07
N ALA A 64 3.71 3.93 12.01
CA ALA A 64 2.36 3.87 12.54
C ALA A 64 1.31 4.16 11.45
N SER A 65 1.52 5.21 10.65
CA SER A 65 0.60 5.58 9.57
C SER A 65 0.53 4.52 8.47
N ALA A 66 1.67 3.98 8.03
CA ALA A 66 1.73 2.90 7.05
C ALA A 66 1.03 1.63 7.54
N THR A 67 1.27 1.24 8.80
CA THR A 67 0.65 0.05 9.40
C THR A 67 -0.85 0.22 9.57
N LEU A 68 -1.32 1.39 10.04
CA LEU A 68 -2.74 1.67 10.20
C LEU A 68 -3.48 1.72 8.86
N THR A 69 -2.85 2.33 7.85
CA THR A 69 -3.38 2.35 6.48
C THR A 69 -3.48 0.94 5.92
N GLY A 70 -2.41 0.15 6.07
CA GLY A 70 -2.38 -1.25 5.64
C GLY A 70 -3.41 -2.13 6.35
N LEU A 71 -3.58 -1.98 7.67
CA LEU A 71 -4.63 -2.67 8.44
C LEU A 71 -6.02 -2.28 7.96
N GLY A 72 -6.27 -0.99 7.73
CA GLY A 72 -7.55 -0.49 7.23
C GLY A 72 -7.87 -1.05 5.84
N LEU A 73 -6.91 -0.99 4.91
CA LEU A 73 -7.09 -1.54 3.56
C LEU A 73 -7.25 -3.07 3.57
N ALA A 74 -6.50 -3.79 4.42
CA ALA A 74 -6.67 -5.23 4.58
C ALA A 74 -8.04 -5.59 5.17
N ALA A 75 -8.51 -4.85 6.18
CA ALA A 75 -9.84 -5.05 6.74
C ALA A 75 -10.94 -4.78 5.69
N ALA A 76 -10.81 -3.71 4.90
CA ALA A 76 -11.71 -3.42 3.79
C ALA A 76 -11.72 -4.56 2.75
N ALA A 77 -10.55 -5.15 2.47
CA ALA A 77 -10.40 -6.28 1.54
C ALA A 77 -11.08 -7.56 2.05
N GLY A 78 -11.12 -7.76 3.38
CA GLY A 78 -11.88 -8.84 4.00
C GLY A 78 -13.40 -8.72 3.75
N LEU A 79 -13.93 -7.49 3.73
CA LEU A 79 -15.34 -7.19 3.45
C LEU A 79 -15.70 -7.16 1.96
N ASN A 80 -14.76 -6.79 1.09
CA ASN A 80 -14.83 -6.96 -0.37
C ASN A 80 -13.40 -6.84 -0.93
N ALA A 81 -12.91 -7.87 -1.63
CA ALA A 81 -11.52 -7.89 -2.11
C ALA A 81 -11.23 -6.81 -3.15
N TYR A 82 -12.17 -6.62 -4.08
CA TYR A 82 -11.91 -5.85 -5.30
C TYR A 82 -12.12 -4.36 -5.10
N ILE A 83 -13.04 -3.93 -4.21
CA ILE A 83 -13.27 -2.51 -3.91
C ILE A 83 -11.97 -1.78 -3.52
N PRO A 84 -11.23 -2.18 -2.46
CA PRO A 84 -10.02 -1.48 -2.05
C PRO A 84 -8.91 -1.61 -3.09
N LEU A 85 -8.80 -2.73 -3.81
CA LEU A 85 -7.83 -2.90 -4.90
C LEU A 85 -8.09 -1.93 -6.06
N VAL A 86 -9.35 -1.78 -6.48
CA VAL A 86 -9.75 -0.83 -7.53
C VAL A 86 -9.52 0.61 -7.05
N ILE A 87 -9.88 0.94 -5.80
CA ILE A 87 -9.64 2.28 -5.25
C ILE A 87 -8.16 2.61 -5.24
N VAL A 88 -7.32 1.71 -4.72
CA VAL A 88 -5.86 1.89 -4.69
C VAL A 88 -5.29 2.01 -6.09
N GLY A 89 -5.65 1.11 -7.00
CA GLY A 89 -5.17 1.15 -8.38
C GLY A 89 -5.61 2.41 -9.14
N LEU A 90 -6.84 2.89 -8.92
CA LEU A 90 -7.32 4.14 -9.52
C LEU A 90 -6.57 5.36 -8.98
N LEU A 91 -6.33 5.41 -7.67
CA LEU A 91 -5.55 6.49 -7.07
C LEU A 91 -4.13 6.52 -7.60
N GLN A 92 -3.52 5.35 -7.83
CA GLN A 92 -2.20 5.26 -8.44
C GLN A 92 -2.25 5.59 -9.94
N PHE A 93 -3.30 5.19 -10.66
CA PHE A 93 -3.49 5.54 -12.08
C PHE A 93 -3.63 7.05 -12.31
N PHE A 94 -4.17 7.79 -11.35
CA PHE A 94 -4.24 9.26 -11.39
C PHE A 94 -3.04 9.96 -10.74
N ASP A 95 -1.99 9.23 -10.35
CA ASP A 95 -0.78 9.74 -9.69
C ASP A 95 -1.05 10.42 -8.32
N TRP A 96 -2.09 10.01 -7.60
CA TRP A 96 -2.40 10.54 -6.26
C TRP A 96 -1.58 9.85 -5.15
N VAL A 97 -1.27 8.57 -5.34
CA VAL A 97 -0.49 7.73 -4.41
C VAL A 97 0.44 6.84 -5.21
N ASP A 98 1.64 6.58 -4.70
CA ASP A 98 2.57 5.62 -5.30
C ASP A 98 3.01 4.58 -4.26
N PHE A 99 2.76 3.31 -4.56
CA PHE A 99 3.11 2.17 -3.72
C PHE A 99 4.42 1.47 -4.14
N GLY A 100 5.02 1.89 -5.26
CA GLY A 100 6.26 1.34 -5.80
C GLY A 100 6.19 -0.13 -6.24
N PRO A 101 7.26 -0.67 -6.86
CA PRO A 101 7.27 -2.05 -7.33
C PRO A 101 7.19 -3.10 -6.21
N PRO A 102 6.46 -4.22 -6.40
CA PRO A 102 5.69 -4.62 -7.59
C PRO A 102 4.21 -4.17 -7.55
N PHE A 103 3.83 -3.32 -6.60
CA PHE A 103 2.44 -2.93 -6.36
C PHE A 103 1.96 -1.81 -7.30
N ASP A 104 2.89 -1.14 -7.98
CA ASP A 104 2.66 -0.18 -9.06
C ASP A 104 1.90 -0.74 -10.26
N GLU A 105 1.97 -2.06 -10.47
CA GLU A 105 1.18 -2.76 -11.50
C GLU A 105 -0.34 -2.67 -11.26
N LEU A 106 -0.80 -2.29 -10.06
CA LEU A 106 -2.22 -2.04 -9.79
C LEU A 106 -2.77 -0.86 -10.60
N ALA A 107 -1.92 0.08 -11.05
CA ALA A 107 -2.33 1.17 -11.93
C ALA A 107 -2.44 0.76 -13.40
N ASN A 108 -2.00 -0.46 -13.78
CA ASN A 108 -2.06 -0.91 -15.16
C ASN A 108 -3.53 -0.98 -15.63
N PRO A 109 -3.92 -0.30 -16.73
CA PRO A 109 -5.32 -0.26 -17.19
C PRO A 109 -5.94 -1.63 -17.43
N TRP A 110 -5.14 -2.62 -17.83
CA TRP A 110 -5.60 -3.99 -18.01
C TRP A 110 -5.90 -4.67 -16.67
N VAL A 111 -5.03 -4.47 -15.67
CA VAL A 111 -5.24 -4.99 -14.31
C VAL A 111 -6.46 -4.32 -13.68
N LEU A 112 -6.59 -2.99 -13.80
CA LEU A 112 -7.77 -2.25 -13.35
C LEU A 112 -9.06 -2.71 -14.03
N GLY A 113 -9.03 -2.91 -15.35
CA GLY A 113 -10.19 -3.42 -16.09
C GLY A 113 -10.64 -4.79 -15.59
N VAL A 114 -9.68 -5.70 -15.32
CA VAL A 114 -9.97 -7.02 -14.75
C VAL A 114 -10.52 -6.88 -13.32
N LEU A 115 -9.90 -6.08 -12.46
CA LEU A 115 -10.37 -5.85 -11.09
C LEU A 115 -11.78 -5.24 -11.07
N ALA A 116 -12.08 -4.29 -11.95
CA ALA A 116 -13.40 -3.69 -12.07
C ALA A 116 -14.46 -4.69 -12.58
N ALA A 117 -14.10 -5.56 -13.52
CA ALA A 117 -14.97 -6.63 -13.98
C ALA A 117 -15.23 -7.67 -12.86
N LEU A 118 -14.19 -8.06 -12.12
CA LEU A 118 -14.32 -8.95 -10.97
C LEU A 118 -15.17 -8.33 -9.86
N LEU A 119 -15.01 -7.03 -9.61
CA LEU A 119 -15.88 -6.27 -8.70
C LEU A 119 -17.35 -6.31 -9.16
N ALA A 120 -17.61 -6.10 -10.45
CA ALA A 120 -18.97 -6.17 -10.96
C ALA A 120 -19.57 -7.58 -10.78
N VAL A 121 -18.78 -8.63 -11.03
CA VAL A 121 -19.19 -10.02 -10.79
C VAL A 121 -19.48 -10.25 -9.30
N GLU A 122 -18.60 -9.78 -8.41
CA GLU A 122 -18.77 -9.89 -6.95
C GLU A 122 -20.10 -9.27 -6.48
N VAL A 123 -20.35 -8.03 -6.88
CA VAL A 123 -21.56 -7.29 -6.49
C VAL A 123 -22.84 -7.96 -7.01
N LEU A 124 -22.77 -8.64 -8.15
CA LEU A 124 -23.90 -9.38 -8.71
C LEU A 124 -24.06 -10.76 -8.04
N ALA A 125 -22.97 -11.45 -7.77
CA ALA A 125 -22.94 -12.77 -7.14
C ALA A 125 -23.49 -12.73 -5.72
N ASP A 126 -23.09 -11.74 -4.92
CA ASP A 126 -23.48 -11.63 -3.51
C ASP A 126 -24.98 -11.31 -3.30
N LYS A 127 -25.71 -10.95 -4.36
CA LYS A 127 -27.15 -10.66 -4.27
C LYS A 127 -28.03 -11.89 -4.37
N ILE A 128 -27.51 -13.02 -4.86
CA ILE A 128 -28.28 -14.24 -5.08
C ILE A 128 -27.82 -15.28 -4.04
N PRO A 129 -28.65 -15.68 -3.05
CA PRO A 129 -28.23 -16.49 -1.89
C PRO A 129 -27.48 -17.79 -2.22
N ALA A 130 -27.84 -18.46 -3.33
CA ALA A 130 -27.16 -19.69 -3.77
C ALA A 130 -25.81 -19.42 -4.44
N VAL A 131 -25.70 -18.32 -5.21
CA VAL A 131 -24.46 -17.91 -5.87
C VAL A 131 -23.49 -17.34 -4.84
N ASP A 132 -24.02 -16.56 -3.89
CA ASP A 132 -23.30 -15.97 -2.77
C ASP A 132 -22.49 -17.00 -1.99
N THR A 133 -23.10 -18.14 -1.65
CA THR A 133 -22.41 -19.22 -0.91
C THR A 133 -21.22 -19.79 -1.70
N MET A 134 -21.36 -19.95 -3.01
CA MET A 134 -20.27 -20.44 -3.89
C MET A 134 -19.19 -19.38 -4.07
N ASN A 135 -19.60 -18.11 -4.19
CA ASN A 135 -18.68 -17.00 -4.28
C ASN A 135 -17.84 -16.86 -2.99
N ASP A 136 -18.50 -16.93 -1.82
CA ASP A 136 -17.83 -16.89 -0.52
C ASP A 136 -16.77 -18.01 -0.39
N LEU A 137 -17.01 -19.21 -0.94
CA LEU A 137 -16.01 -20.29 -0.96
C LEU A 137 -14.75 -19.89 -1.74
N VAL A 138 -14.90 -19.34 -2.94
CA VAL A 138 -13.76 -18.86 -3.74
C VAL A 138 -13.05 -17.72 -3.01
N GLN A 139 -13.84 -16.84 -2.40
CA GLN A 139 -13.36 -15.67 -1.71
C GLN A 139 -12.65 -15.94 -0.39
N THR A 140 -12.79 -17.15 0.18
CA THR A 140 -11.97 -17.59 1.32
C THR A 140 -10.47 -17.54 1.06
N ILE A 141 -10.04 -17.59 -0.20
CA ILE A 141 -8.63 -17.47 -0.61
C ILE A 141 -8.36 -16.05 -1.13
N ILE A 142 -9.21 -15.55 -2.02
CA ILE A 142 -8.95 -14.29 -2.74
C ILE A 142 -8.95 -13.09 -1.78
N ARG A 143 -9.89 -12.99 -0.83
CA ARG A 143 -9.96 -11.85 0.10
C ARG A 143 -8.75 -11.76 1.03
N PRO A 144 -8.31 -12.86 1.70
CA PRO A 144 -7.08 -12.81 2.49
C PRO A 144 -5.85 -12.42 1.66
N VAL A 145 -5.74 -12.94 0.43
CA VAL A 145 -4.62 -12.60 -0.47
C VAL A 145 -4.66 -11.13 -0.87
N ALA A 146 -5.84 -10.59 -1.22
CA ALA A 146 -6.00 -9.17 -1.52
C ALA A 146 -5.60 -8.29 -0.33
N GLY A 147 -6.00 -8.66 0.88
CA GLY A 147 -5.59 -7.96 2.09
C GLY A 147 -4.10 -8.05 2.37
N ALA A 148 -3.47 -9.20 2.12
CA ALA A 148 -2.02 -9.36 2.20
C ALA A 148 -1.30 -8.39 1.25
N VAL A 149 -1.74 -8.32 0.00
CA VAL A 149 -1.18 -7.42 -1.02
C VAL A 149 -1.35 -5.96 -0.61
N LEU A 150 -2.54 -5.54 -0.19
CA LEU A 150 -2.81 -4.16 0.20
C LEU A 150 -2.03 -3.72 1.45
N PHE A 151 -1.89 -4.60 2.44
CA PHE A 151 -1.07 -4.34 3.62
C PHE A 151 0.41 -4.23 3.26
N ALA A 152 0.90 -5.16 2.43
CA ALA A 152 2.29 -5.15 1.97
C ALA A 152 2.60 -3.94 1.08
N ALA A 153 1.67 -3.50 0.24
CA ALA A 153 1.80 -2.25 -0.53
C ALA A 153 1.92 -1.04 0.41
N SER A 154 1.10 -0.99 1.46
CA SER A 154 1.09 0.13 2.41
C SER A 154 2.36 0.23 3.26
N THR A 155 2.99 -0.91 3.58
CA THR A 155 4.17 -0.95 4.45
C THR A 155 5.49 -1.14 3.71
N GLY A 156 5.49 -1.70 2.50
CA GLY A 156 6.67 -2.20 1.81
C GLY A 156 7.67 -1.15 1.32
N ALA A 157 7.20 0.03 0.91
CA ALA A 157 8.09 1.11 0.45
C ALA A 157 8.55 2.05 1.58
N ALA A 158 7.80 2.09 2.69
CA ALA A 158 7.93 3.12 3.72
C ALA A 158 8.51 2.61 5.05
N THR A 159 8.65 1.30 5.24
CA THR A 159 9.02 0.73 6.55
C THR A 159 10.08 -0.36 6.44
N ASP A 160 10.85 -0.57 7.52
CA ASP A 160 11.82 -1.66 7.65
C ASP A 160 11.14 -3.02 8.00
N ILE A 161 9.84 -3.17 7.78
CA ILE A 161 9.11 -4.41 8.08
C ILE A 161 9.48 -5.49 7.04
N PRO A 162 9.86 -6.72 7.46
CA PRO A 162 10.10 -7.81 6.53
C PRO A 162 8.85 -8.12 5.68
N PRO A 163 8.96 -8.27 4.34
CA PRO A 163 7.81 -8.47 3.46
C PRO A 163 6.88 -9.63 3.87
N ALA A 164 7.46 -10.72 4.37
CA ALA A 164 6.69 -11.87 4.86
C ALA A 164 5.77 -11.50 6.04
N VAL A 165 6.23 -10.64 6.96
CA VAL A 165 5.45 -10.19 8.11
C VAL A 165 4.28 -9.32 7.63
N SER A 166 4.52 -8.42 6.68
CA SER A 166 3.47 -7.57 6.10
C SER A 166 2.40 -8.40 5.39
N LEU A 167 2.80 -9.38 4.58
CA LEU A 167 1.87 -10.27 3.90
C LEU A 167 1.04 -11.09 4.91
N ILE A 168 1.67 -11.65 5.94
CA ILE A 168 0.96 -12.42 6.99
C ILE A 168 -0.01 -11.53 7.76
N ALA A 169 0.40 -10.30 8.12
CA ALA A 169 -0.45 -9.37 8.85
C ALA A 169 -1.71 -9.00 8.03
N GLY A 170 -1.55 -8.69 6.74
CA GLY A 170 -2.68 -8.43 5.85
C GLY A 170 -3.57 -9.65 5.63
N LEU A 171 -2.98 -10.84 5.45
CA LEU A 171 -3.71 -12.10 5.29
C LEU A 171 -4.57 -12.41 6.51
N LEU A 172 -4.01 -12.31 7.71
CA LEU A 172 -4.73 -12.56 8.96
C LEU A 172 -5.82 -11.53 9.21
N THR A 173 -5.55 -10.26 8.91
CA THR A 173 -6.52 -9.17 9.08
C THR A 173 -7.73 -9.38 8.16
N ALA A 174 -7.49 -9.51 6.84
CA ALA A 174 -8.55 -9.72 5.87
C ALA A 174 -9.29 -11.05 6.07
N GLY A 175 -8.54 -12.12 6.40
CA GLY A 175 -9.10 -13.43 6.68
C GLY A 175 -9.98 -13.46 7.92
N THR A 176 -9.64 -12.72 8.98
CA THR A 176 -10.48 -12.60 10.17
C THR A 176 -11.78 -11.88 9.86
N VAL A 177 -11.71 -10.78 9.11
CA VAL A 177 -12.89 -10.00 8.71
C VAL A 177 -13.81 -10.82 7.81
N HIS A 178 -13.26 -11.44 6.77
CA HIS A 178 -14.02 -12.33 5.89
C HIS A 178 -14.60 -13.53 6.65
N GLY A 179 -13.80 -14.19 7.50
CA GLY A 179 -14.25 -15.32 8.30
C GLY A 179 -15.42 -14.96 9.22
N THR A 180 -15.42 -13.74 9.79
CA THR A 180 -16.54 -13.24 10.59
C THR A 180 -17.81 -13.06 9.74
N LYS A 181 -17.68 -12.46 8.55
CA LYS A 181 -18.77 -12.34 7.55
C LYS A 181 -19.34 -13.72 7.20
N SER A 182 -18.49 -14.65 6.79
CA SER A 182 -18.88 -15.99 6.31
C SER A 182 -19.51 -16.83 7.42
N ALA A 183 -19.12 -16.63 8.69
CA ALA A 183 -19.72 -17.32 9.83
C ALA A 183 -21.16 -16.84 10.13
N ILE A 184 -21.46 -15.56 9.87
CA ILE A 184 -22.75 -14.96 10.24
C ILE A 184 -23.79 -15.12 9.11
N ARG A 185 -23.37 -15.12 7.84
CA ARG A 185 -24.25 -15.17 6.66
C ARG A 185 -25.23 -16.34 6.63
N PRO A 186 -24.86 -17.60 6.95
CA PRO A 186 -25.80 -18.71 6.98
C PRO A 186 -26.96 -18.48 7.95
N VAL A 187 -26.69 -17.87 9.11
CA VAL A 187 -27.70 -17.57 10.14
C VAL A 187 -28.68 -16.51 9.62
N LEU A 188 -28.16 -15.43 9.03
CA LEU A 188 -28.98 -14.35 8.49
C LEU A 188 -29.83 -14.80 7.29
N ASN A 189 -29.24 -15.59 6.39
CA ASN A 189 -29.91 -16.08 5.20
C ASN A 189 -30.97 -17.14 5.54
N ALA A 190 -30.68 -18.06 6.46
CA ALA A 190 -31.67 -19.04 6.93
C ALA A 190 -32.85 -18.35 7.64
N GLY A 191 -32.59 -17.34 8.47
CA GLY A 191 -33.63 -16.60 9.20
C GLY A 191 -34.53 -15.71 8.33
N THR A 192 -34.08 -15.34 7.12
CA THR A 192 -34.78 -14.38 6.24
C THR A 192 -35.20 -14.98 4.89
N GLY A 193 -34.99 -16.28 4.67
CA GLY A 193 -35.22 -16.90 3.36
C GLY A 193 -34.34 -16.33 2.25
N GLY A 194 -33.15 -15.81 2.61
CA GLY A 194 -32.20 -15.20 1.68
C GLY A 194 -32.38 -13.70 1.42
N ALA A 195 -33.40 -13.06 2.01
CA ALA A 195 -33.59 -11.61 1.86
C ALA A 195 -32.48 -10.77 2.52
N ALA A 196 -31.77 -11.32 3.53
CA ALA A 196 -30.64 -10.66 4.17
C ALA A 196 -29.43 -10.47 3.24
N ALA A 197 -29.19 -11.40 2.30
CA ALA A 197 -28.00 -11.40 1.45
C ALA A 197 -27.77 -10.06 0.73
N PRO A 198 -28.73 -9.54 -0.08
CA PRO A 198 -28.52 -8.28 -0.79
C PRO A 198 -28.38 -7.06 0.14
N VAL A 199 -29.06 -7.04 1.29
CA VAL A 199 -28.98 -5.91 2.24
C VAL A 199 -27.62 -5.89 2.93
N VAL A 200 -27.17 -7.05 3.43
CA VAL A 200 -25.89 -7.20 4.13
C VAL A 200 -24.74 -6.96 3.16
N SER A 201 -24.77 -7.57 1.98
CA SER A 201 -23.77 -7.37 0.92
C SER A 201 -23.63 -5.89 0.54
N THR A 202 -24.73 -5.17 0.33
CA THR A 202 -24.67 -3.73 0.02
C THR A 202 -24.04 -2.94 1.17
N GLY A 203 -24.37 -3.29 2.42
CA GLY A 203 -23.76 -2.67 3.60
C GLY A 203 -22.26 -2.93 3.69
N GLU A 204 -21.82 -4.14 3.35
CA GLU A 204 -20.40 -4.51 3.30
C GLU A 204 -19.67 -3.75 2.20
N ASP A 205 -20.23 -3.59 1.01
CA ASP A 205 -19.62 -2.83 -0.08
C ASP A 205 -19.42 -1.36 0.29
N ILE A 206 -20.44 -0.75 0.92
CA ILE A 206 -20.35 0.61 1.46
C ILE A 206 -19.28 0.68 2.54
N ALA A 207 -19.26 -0.26 3.48
CA ALA A 207 -18.27 -0.31 4.54
C ALA A 207 -16.84 -0.47 4.01
N SER A 208 -16.61 -1.39 3.07
CA SER A 208 -15.34 -1.57 2.37
C SER A 208 -14.88 -0.28 1.71
N THR A 209 -15.78 0.39 1.00
CA THR A 209 -15.47 1.66 0.32
C THR A 209 -15.06 2.72 1.34
N LEU A 210 -15.86 2.91 2.40
CA LEU A 210 -15.60 3.90 3.44
C LEU A 210 -14.31 3.61 4.21
N ILE A 211 -14.07 2.36 4.59
CA ILE A 211 -12.85 1.95 5.30
C ILE A 211 -11.62 2.16 4.41
N ALA A 212 -11.71 1.81 3.12
CA ALA A 212 -10.60 2.01 2.19
C ALA A 212 -10.24 3.49 2.03
N PHE A 213 -11.25 4.35 1.80
CA PHE A 213 -11.02 5.79 1.73
C PHE A 213 -10.52 6.36 3.06
N ALA A 214 -11.08 5.94 4.19
CA ALA A 214 -10.66 6.38 5.51
C ALA A 214 -9.22 5.97 5.83
N ALA A 215 -8.78 4.78 5.41
CA ALA A 215 -7.42 4.31 5.57
C ALA A 215 -6.44 5.20 4.79
N ILE A 216 -6.74 5.50 3.53
CA ILE A 216 -5.88 6.32 2.66
C ILE A 216 -5.87 7.79 3.10
N LEU A 217 -7.02 8.32 3.52
CA LEU A 217 -7.18 9.72 3.94
C LEU A 217 -6.90 9.94 5.44
N ALA A 218 -6.49 8.89 6.17
CA ALA A 218 -6.19 8.93 7.59
C ALA A 218 -5.36 10.16 8.03
N PRO A 219 -4.24 10.53 7.38
CA PRO A 219 -3.46 11.71 7.80
C PRO A 219 -4.28 13.01 7.74
N PHE A 220 -5.15 13.17 6.74
CA PHE A 220 -6.00 14.36 6.60
C PHE A 220 -7.18 14.35 7.59
N LEU A 221 -7.78 13.18 7.83
CA LEU A 221 -8.88 13.03 8.79
C LEU A 221 -8.44 13.39 10.22
N VAL A 222 -7.23 12.96 10.62
CA VAL A 222 -6.65 13.31 11.92
C VAL A 222 -6.45 14.82 12.05
N LEU A 223 -5.96 15.49 10.99
CA LEU A 223 -5.77 16.94 10.99
C LEU A 223 -7.10 17.70 11.11
N ILE A 224 -8.12 17.31 10.36
CA ILE A 224 -9.46 17.91 10.44
C ILE A 224 -10.06 17.71 11.83
N ALA A 225 -9.98 16.49 12.38
CA ALA A 225 -10.46 16.17 13.71
C ALA A 225 -9.77 17.03 14.78
N LEU A 226 -8.45 17.25 14.66
CA LEU A 226 -7.69 18.11 15.56
C LEU A 226 -8.16 19.57 15.49
N VAL A 227 -8.37 20.12 14.29
CA VAL A 227 -8.87 21.48 14.11
C VAL A 227 -10.27 21.66 14.73
N VAL A 228 -11.17 20.72 14.47
CA VAL A 228 -12.52 20.72 15.05
C VAL A 228 -12.46 20.61 16.57
N PHE A 229 -11.61 19.74 17.10
CA PHE A 229 -11.41 19.58 18.53
C PHE A 229 -10.92 20.88 19.19
N ILE A 230 -9.89 21.52 18.62
CA ILE A 230 -9.39 22.82 19.11
C ILE A 230 -10.50 23.87 19.06
N TRP A 231 -11.26 23.93 17.97
CA TRP A 231 -12.38 24.86 17.85
C TRP A 231 -13.45 24.64 18.92
N LEU A 232 -13.85 23.39 19.17
CA LEU A 232 -14.81 23.02 20.21
C LEU A 232 -14.30 23.40 21.61
N VAL A 233 -13.03 23.13 21.92
CA VAL A 233 -12.40 23.49 23.19
C VAL A 233 -12.37 25.01 23.37
N VAL A 234 -11.98 25.76 22.34
CA VAL A 234 -11.97 27.22 22.36
C VAL A 234 -13.38 27.78 22.54
N ARG A 235 -14.36 27.28 21.79
CA ARG A 235 -15.77 27.68 21.91
C ARG A 235 -16.31 27.42 23.32
N TRP A 236 -16.02 26.24 23.88
CA TRP A 236 -16.43 25.86 25.22
C TRP A 236 -15.77 26.71 26.31
N ARG A 237 -14.46 26.98 26.19
CA ARG A 237 -13.75 27.89 27.11
C ARG A 237 -14.30 29.31 27.04
N ARG A 238 -14.54 29.85 25.83
CA ARG A 238 -15.14 31.19 25.64
C ARG A 238 -16.54 31.28 26.25
N GLY A 239 -17.38 30.24 26.10
CA GLY A 239 -18.69 30.17 26.73
C GLY A 239 -18.63 30.16 28.26
N ARG A 240 -17.63 29.47 28.85
CA ARG A 240 -17.42 29.45 30.31
C ARG A 240 -16.89 30.76 30.88
N THR A 241 -16.01 31.46 30.16
CA THR A 241 -15.51 32.77 30.60
C THR A 241 -16.63 33.82 30.55
N ALA A 242 -17.49 33.78 29.54
CA ALA A 242 -18.66 34.66 29.44
C ALA A 242 -19.67 34.43 30.58
N ALA A 243 -19.91 33.16 30.96
CA ALA A 243 -20.80 32.83 32.08
C ALA A 243 -20.28 33.27 33.46
N ARG A 244 -18.95 33.40 33.63
CA ARG A 244 -18.34 33.88 34.88
C ARG A 244 -18.31 35.40 35.01
N ALA A 245 -18.36 36.13 33.88
CA ALA A 245 -18.31 37.59 33.86
C ALA A 245 -19.70 38.26 34.02
N GLY A 246 -20.80 37.51 33.91
CA GLY A 246 -22.18 38.03 34.06
C GLY A 246 -22.84 37.71 35.40
N GLY A 247 -22.10 37.19 36.38
CA GLY A 247 -22.62 36.74 37.68
C GLY A 247 -22.15 37.57 38.88
N THR A 248 -21.65 38.80 38.66
CA THR A 248 -21.27 39.76 39.71
C THR A 248 -22.20 40.96 39.70
#